data_AF-A0A931Y8K1-F1
#
_entry.id   AF-A0A931Y8K1-F1
#
_cell.length_a   1.000
_cell.length_b   1.000
_cell.length_c   1.000
_cell.angle_alpha   90.00
_cell.angle_beta   90.00
_cell.angle_gamma   90.00
#
_symmetry.space_group_name_H-M   'P 1'
#
loop_
_entity.id
_entity.type
_entity.pdbx_description
1 polymer ?
#
loop_
_entity_poly.entity_id
_entity_poly.type
_entity_poly.pdbx_seq_one_letter_code
_entity_poly.pdbx_strand_id
1 'polypeptide(L)'
;MKKFFDRVAILELLDKRSKSFKEGYRQNIAITGHRFAGKTSLLLNFLIRLTDDKIIPVYVEIRHEPLANIADRVSGVLLYNFFKRQNQKVDNDLDLLMKMGQRIIPKTVESIRNIKSLIEKGEIDTAYSMLLDLTSILEQETGKLCLIVLDEFHLLENLGVSSPFAELGKKIM
;
A
#
# COMPACT_ATOMS: atom_id res chain seq x y z
N MET A 1 -10.89 -19.50 15.46
CA MET A 1 -10.31 -19.72 14.12
C MET A 1 -11.39 -20.25 13.18
N LYS A 2 -11.97 -19.41 12.30
CA LYS A 2 -12.87 -19.91 11.26
C LYS A 2 -12.03 -20.60 10.18
N LYS A 3 -12.26 -21.90 9.97
CA LYS A 3 -11.59 -22.70 8.94
C LYS A 3 -11.99 -22.15 7.56
N PHE A 4 -11.02 -21.61 6.82
CA PHE A 4 -11.17 -21.28 5.40
C PHE A 4 -11.22 -22.59 4.60
N PHE A 5 -12.35 -23.30 4.65
CA PHE A 5 -12.57 -24.48 3.81
C PHE A 5 -12.51 -24.07 2.33
N ASP A 6 -11.79 -24.84 1.52
CA ASP A 6 -11.70 -24.68 0.06
C ASP A 6 -11.06 -23.37 -0.44
N ARG A 7 -10.18 -22.77 0.38
CA ARG A 7 -9.35 -21.60 0.00
C ARG A 7 -7.86 -21.84 0.25
N VAL A 8 -7.50 -23.08 0.57
CA VAL A 8 -6.12 -23.50 0.86
C VAL A 8 -5.22 -23.19 -0.33
N ALA A 9 -5.64 -23.52 -1.55
CA ALA A 9 -4.88 -23.24 -2.77
C ALA A 9 -4.59 -21.74 -2.98
N ILE A 10 -5.53 -20.86 -2.60
CA ILE A 10 -5.32 -19.41 -2.71
C ILE A 10 -4.32 -18.93 -1.65
N LEU A 11 -4.45 -19.42 -0.41
CA LEU A 11 -3.48 -19.10 0.64
C LEU A 11 -2.07 -19.61 0.30
N GLU A 12 -1.96 -20.83 -0.21
CA GLU A 12 -0.69 -21.41 -0.67
C GLU A 12 -0.09 -20.62 -1.83
N LEU A 13 -0.93 -20.14 -2.76
CA LEU A 13 -0.49 -19.26 -3.84
C LEU A 13 0.04 -17.93 -3.29
N LEU A 14 -0.68 -17.30 -2.35
CA LEU A 14 -0.24 -16.05 -1.71
C LEU A 14 1.09 -16.25 -0.96
N ASP A 15 1.23 -17.34 -0.21
CA ASP A 15 2.46 -17.67 0.51
C ASP A 15 3.63 -17.94 -0.45
N LYS A 16 3.40 -18.72 -1.51
CA LYS A 16 4.42 -18.99 -2.54
C LYS A 16 4.89 -17.68 -3.19
N ARG A 17 3.97 -16.81 -3.55
CA ARG A 17 4.27 -15.53 -4.20
C ARG A 17 4.96 -14.56 -3.24
N SER A 18 4.57 -14.55 -1.96
CA SER A 18 5.27 -13.80 -0.93
C SER A 18 6.72 -14.26 -0.75
N LYS A 19 6.99 -15.58 -0.81
CA LYS A 19 8.36 -16.11 -0.78
C LYS A 19 9.18 -15.64 -1.98
N SER A 20 8.66 -15.78 -3.20
CA SER A 20 9.35 -15.29 -4.41
C SER A 20 9.52 -13.77 -4.43
N PHE A 21 8.60 -13.02 -3.83
CA PHE A 21 8.73 -11.58 -3.67
C PHE A 21 9.95 -11.19 -2.83
N LYS A 22 10.27 -11.98 -1.79
CA LYS A 22 11.49 -11.78 -0.98
C LYS A 22 12.78 -12.01 -1.75
N GLU A 23 12.73 -12.80 -2.81
CA GLU A 23 13.87 -13.09 -3.69
C GLU A 23 14.10 -11.97 -4.73
N GLY A 24 13.35 -10.86 -4.62
CA GLY A 24 13.48 -9.69 -5.50
C GLY A 24 12.58 -9.74 -6.73
N TYR A 25 11.71 -10.76 -6.85
CA TYR A 25 10.78 -10.85 -7.98
C TYR A 25 9.53 -10.04 -7.72
N ARG A 26 9.21 -9.13 -8.63
CA ARG A 26 7.92 -8.47 -8.65
C ARG A 26 6.77 -9.48 -8.79
N GLN A 27 5.76 -9.40 -7.93
CA GLN A 27 4.58 -10.26 -7.98
C GLN A 27 3.31 -9.41 -7.86
N ASN A 28 2.45 -9.45 -8.87
CA ASN A 28 1.14 -8.80 -8.84
C ASN A 28 0.06 -9.88 -8.79
N ILE A 29 -0.87 -9.77 -7.85
CA ILE A 29 -1.97 -10.72 -7.69
C ILE A 29 -3.27 -9.92 -7.61
N ALA A 30 -4.19 -10.20 -8.53
CA ALA A 30 -5.56 -9.72 -8.44
C ALA A 30 -6.45 -10.84 -7.90
N ILE A 31 -7.19 -10.57 -6.82
CA ILE A 31 -8.20 -11.48 -6.29
C ILE A 31 -9.58 -10.97 -6.73
N THR A 32 -10.20 -11.66 -7.69
CA THR A 32 -11.52 -11.32 -8.20
C THR A 32 -12.57 -12.30 -7.70
N GLY A 33 -13.84 -11.89 -7.70
CA GLY A 33 -14.96 -12.72 -7.29
C GLY A 33 -16.12 -11.91 -6.72
N HIS A 34 -17.26 -12.57 -6.51
CA HIS A 34 -18.48 -11.91 -6.05
C HIS A 34 -18.32 -11.18 -4.70
N ARG A 35 -19.18 -10.19 -4.46
CA ARG A 35 -19.29 -9.54 -3.15
C ARG A 35 -19.63 -10.59 -2.08
N PHE A 36 -19.15 -10.37 -0.86
CA PHE A 36 -19.33 -11.29 0.28
C PHE A 36 -18.69 -12.68 0.16
N ALA A 37 -17.88 -12.94 -0.87
CA ALA A 37 -17.13 -14.20 -1.02
C ALA A 37 -15.98 -14.39 0.00
N GLY A 38 -15.81 -13.48 0.96
CA GLY A 38 -14.78 -13.55 2.00
C GLY A 38 -13.37 -13.10 1.57
N LYS A 39 -13.24 -12.38 0.45
CA LYS A 39 -11.95 -11.92 -0.10
C LYS A 39 -11.16 -11.04 0.89
N THR A 40 -11.80 -10.02 1.47
CA THR A 40 -11.17 -9.15 2.48
C THR A 40 -10.74 -9.94 3.71
N SER A 41 -11.57 -10.86 4.21
CA SER A 41 -11.21 -11.72 5.34
C SER A 41 -9.98 -12.59 5.06
N LEU A 42 -9.84 -13.08 3.82
CA LEU A 42 -8.67 -13.84 3.38
C LEU A 42 -7.40 -12.96 3.37
N LEU A 43 -7.48 -11.77 2.77
CA LEU A 43 -6.38 -10.80 2.71
C LEU A 43 -5.91 -10.39 4.11
N LEU A 44 -6.85 -10.03 5.00
CA LEU A 44 -6.51 -9.67 6.37
C LEU A 44 -5.88 -10.83 7.13
N ASN A 45 -6.35 -12.07 6.92
CA ASN A 45 -5.74 -13.24 7.55
C ASN A 45 -4.30 -13.47 7.09
N PHE A 46 -4.03 -13.29 5.79
CA PHE A 46 -2.70 -13.33 5.23
C PHE A 46 -1.79 -12.25 5.82
N LEU A 47 -2.25 -10.99 5.87
CA LEU A 47 -1.48 -9.87 6.41
C LEU A 47 -1.14 -10.04 7.90
N ILE A 48 -2.04 -10.58 8.71
CA ILE A 48 -1.79 -10.88 10.13
C ILE A 48 -0.67 -11.93 10.30
N ARG A 49 -0.53 -12.85 9.35
CA ARG A 49 0.50 -13.89 9.37
C ARG A 49 1.84 -13.43 8.79
N LEU A 50 1.90 -12.24 8.20
CA LEU A 50 3.12 -11.69 7.64
C LEU A 50 4.05 -11.22 8.77
N THR A 51 4.99 -12.08 9.15
CA THR A 51 5.93 -11.81 10.26
C THR A 51 7.28 -11.24 9.81
N ASP A 52 7.54 -11.15 8.50
CA ASP A 52 8.84 -10.70 7.98
C ASP A 52 9.05 -9.18 8.13
N ASP A 53 10.08 -8.78 8.87
CA ASP A 53 10.37 -7.37 9.14
C ASP A 53 11.02 -6.62 7.97
N LYS A 54 11.43 -7.34 6.92
CA LYS A 54 11.88 -6.75 5.65
C LYS A 54 10.71 -6.30 4.78
N ILE A 55 9.48 -6.74 5.09
CA ILE A 55 8.28 -6.39 4.32
C ILE A 55 7.43 -5.40 5.11
N ILE A 56 7.14 -4.25 4.51
CA ILE A 56 6.19 -3.27 5.02
C ILE A 56 4.84 -3.49 4.35
N PRO A 57 3.82 -4.01 5.06
CA PRO A 57 2.49 -4.15 4.50
C PRO A 57 1.79 -2.78 4.41
N VAL A 58 1.12 -2.52 3.30
CA VAL A 58 0.33 -1.30 3.08
C VAL A 58 -1.05 -1.72 2.58
N TYR A 59 -1.98 -1.93 3.50
CA TYR A 59 -3.37 -2.24 3.19
C TYR A 59 -4.18 -0.96 3.14
N VAL A 60 -4.86 -0.73 2.01
CA VAL A 60 -5.77 0.40 1.83
C VAL A 60 -7.03 -0.07 1.14
N GLU A 61 -8.17 0.21 1.76
CA GLU A 61 -9.49 0.08 1.13
C GLU A 61 -9.76 1.33 0.29
N ILE A 62 -10.03 1.13 -1.01
CA ILE A 62 -10.45 2.19 -1.91
C ILE A 62 -11.95 2.44 -1.68
N ARG A 63 -12.31 3.71 -1.56
CA ARG A 63 -13.67 4.17 -1.28
C ARG A 63 -14.04 5.26 -2.29
N HIS A 64 -15.33 5.60 -2.36
CA HIS A 64 -15.77 6.78 -3.10
C HIS A 64 -15.41 8.04 -2.30
N GLU A 65 -14.25 8.61 -2.58
CA GLU A 65 -13.72 9.79 -1.90
C GLU A 65 -12.63 10.49 -2.74
N PRO A 66 -12.25 11.75 -2.40
CA PRO A 66 -11.18 12.46 -3.09
C PRO A 66 -9.81 11.80 -2.93
N LEU A 67 -8.93 11.98 -3.91
CA LEU A 67 -7.56 11.47 -3.89
C LEU A 67 -6.79 11.87 -2.62
N ALA A 68 -7.05 13.07 -2.07
CA ALA A 68 -6.44 13.55 -0.82
C ALA A 68 -6.58 12.53 0.33
N ASN A 69 -7.79 11.98 0.51
CA ASN A 69 -8.07 11.07 1.62
C ASN A 69 -7.35 9.72 1.44
N ILE A 70 -7.25 9.25 0.20
CA ILE A 70 -6.50 8.03 -0.13
C ILE A 70 -5.00 8.27 0.06
N ALA A 71 -4.48 9.41 -0.41
CA ALA A 71 -3.09 9.77 -0.25
C ALA A 71 -2.67 9.83 1.22
N ASP A 72 -3.51 10.42 2.07
CA ASP A 72 -3.29 10.45 3.52
C ASP A 72 -3.32 9.05 4.14
N ARG A 73 -4.28 8.20 3.76
CA ARG A 73 -4.34 6.81 4.26
C ARG A 73 -3.16 5.98 3.81
N VAL A 74 -2.79 6.01 2.54
CA VAL A 74 -1.63 5.29 2.01
C VAL A 74 -0.36 5.75 2.74
N SER A 75 -0.15 7.06 2.84
CA SER A 75 1.01 7.63 3.52
C SER A 75 1.04 7.27 5.01
N GLY A 76 -0.09 7.39 5.70
CA GLY A 76 -0.23 7.06 7.11
C GLY A 76 0.05 5.58 7.39
N VAL A 77 -0.57 4.68 6.64
CA VAL A 77 -0.35 3.23 6.79
C VAL A 77 1.10 2.86 6.48
N LEU A 78 1.70 3.42 5.43
CA LEU A 78 3.10 3.18 5.06
C LEU A 78 4.05 3.59 6.19
N LEU A 79 3.95 4.84 6.67
CA LEU A 79 4.83 5.35 7.72
C LEU A 79 4.60 4.62 9.06
N TYR A 80 3.34 4.41 9.44
CA TYR A 80 2.98 3.70 10.66
C TYR A 80 3.60 2.29 10.68
N ASN A 81 3.41 1.51 9.60
CA ASN A 81 3.95 0.15 9.54
C ASN A 81 5.48 0.14 9.45
N PHE A 82 6.09 1.10 8.76
CA PHE A 82 7.54 1.24 8.73
C PHE A 82 8.14 1.44 10.12
N PHE A 83 7.61 2.37 10.92
CA PHE A 83 8.10 2.63 12.27
C PHE A 83 7.75 1.54 13.28
N LYS A 84 6.54 0.96 13.17
CA LYS A 84 6.13 -0.17 14.00
C LYS A 84 7.09 -1.36 13.84
N ARG A 85 7.54 -1.63 12.61
CA ARG A 85 8.56 -2.66 12.30
C ARG A 85 9.97 -2.32 12.79
N GLN A 86 10.22 -1.08 13.20
CA GLN A 86 11.45 -0.68 13.89
C GLN A 86 11.29 -0.67 15.41
N ASN A 87 10.21 -1.23 15.94
CA ASN A 87 9.87 -1.21 17.37
C ASN A 87 9.79 0.20 17.96
N GLN A 88 9.50 1.21 17.13
CA GLN A 88 9.27 2.58 17.61
C GLN A 88 7.84 2.73 18.12
N LYS A 89 7.66 3.58 19.13
CA LYS A 89 6.33 3.99 19.57
C LYS A 89 5.74 4.89 18.48
N VAL A 90 4.63 4.43 17.90
CA VAL A 90 3.97 5.08 16.77
C VAL A 90 2.67 5.74 17.21
N ASP A 91 2.44 6.94 16.70
CA ASP A 91 1.15 7.62 16.73
C ASP A 91 0.38 7.31 15.43
N ASN A 92 -0.94 7.52 15.43
CA ASN A 92 -1.76 7.39 14.22
C ASN A 92 -1.89 8.70 13.43
N ASP A 93 -1.33 9.80 13.95
CA ASP A 93 -1.29 11.10 13.28
C ASP A 93 -0.20 11.15 12.19
N LEU A 94 -0.62 11.47 10.95
CA LEU A 94 0.28 11.51 9.80
C LEU A 94 1.36 12.59 9.92
N ASP A 95 1.05 13.77 10.45
CA ASP A 95 2.02 14.86 10.56
C ASP A 95 3.09 14.53 11.61
N LEU A 96 2.71 13.85 12.70
CA LEU A 96 3.68 13.33 13.67
C LEU A 96 4.58 12.25 13.05
N LEU A 97 4.00 11.32 12.29
CA LEU A 97 4.76 10.28 11.57
C LEU A 97 5.74 10.91 10.55
N MET A 98 5.33 11.93 9.82
CA MET A 98 6.18 12.67 8.89
C MET A 98 7.32 13.41 9.61
N LYS A 99 7.05 14.03 10.76
CA LYS A 99 8.08 14.67 11.60
C LYS A 99 9.11 13.66 12.08
N MET A 100 8.69 12.48 12.52
CA MET A 100 9.59 11.39 12.89
C MET A 100 10.42 10.92 11.69
N GLY A 101 9.78 10.75 10.53
CA GLY A 101 10.41 10.29 9.30
C GLY A 101 11.40 11.26 8.69
N GLN A 102 11.31 12.56 8.96
CA GLN A 102 12.20 13.55 8.36
C GLN A 102 13.70 13.26 8.61
N ARG A 103 14.03 12.59 9.71
CA ARG A 103 15.42 12.23 10.05
C ARG A 103 15.86 10.87 9.51
N ILE A 104 14.92 9.97 9.23
CA ILE A 104 15.19 8.55 8.96
C ILE A 104 14.93 8.21 7.49
N ILE A 105 13.84 8.74 6.94
CA ILE A 105 13.36 8.57 5.56
C ILE A 105 12.99 9.93 4.93
N PRO A 106 13.93 10.90 4.88
CA PRO A 106 13.66 12.25 4.39
C PRO A 106 13.06 12.30 2.98
N LYS A 107 13.51 11.45 2.05
CA LYS A 107 13.03 11.45 0.66
C LYS A 107 11.59 10.97 0.58
N THR A 108 11.24 9.93 1.35
CA THR A 108 9.86 9.45 1.45
C THR A 108 8.95 10.55 1.99
N VAL A 109 9.36 11.23 3.06
CA VAL A 109 8.56 12.31 3.67
C VAL A 109 8.42 13.52 2.72
N GLU A 110 9.48 13.89 2.00
CA GLU A 110 9.42 14.93 0.98
C GLU A 110 8.44 14.58 -0.15
N SER A 111 8.47 13.33 -0.63
CA SER A 111 7.51 12.85 -1.63
C SER A 111 6.06 12.98 -1.15
N ILE A 112 5.77 12.62 0.12
CA ILE A 112 4.43 12.79 0.71
C ILE A 112 4.01 14.27 0.70
N ARG A 113 4.91 15.20 1.07
CA ARG A 113 4.60 16.64 1.01
C ARG A 113 4.33 17.11 -0.41
N ASN A 114 5.11 16.63 -1.37
CA ASN A 114 4.94 16.99 -2.78
C ASN A 114 3.60 16.46 -3.32
N ILE A 115 3.22 15.23 -2.98
CA ILE A 115 1.89 14.68 -3.31
C ILE A 115 0.79 15.58 -2.75
N LYS A 116 0.84 15.94 -1.46
CA LYS A 116 -0.14 16.86 -0.85
C LYS A 116 -0.22 18.19 -1.60
N SER A 117 0.93 18.81 -1.89
CA SER A 117 0.99 20.08 -2.62
C SER A 117 0.41 19.98 -4.04
N LEU A 118 0.65 18.87 -4.76
CA LEU A 118 0.09 18.67 -6.10
C LEU A 118 -1.44 18.52 -6.05
N ILE A 119 -1.97 17.82 -5.05
CA ILE A 119 -3.41 17.69 -4.85
C ILE A 119 -4.04 19.06 -4.58
N GLU A 120 -3.43 19.88 -3.72
CA GLU A 120 -3.88 21.26 -3.45
C GLU A 120 -3.87 22.15 -4.70
N LYS A 121 -2.92 21.93 -5.60
CA LYS A 121 -2.84 22.64 -6.90
C LYS A 121 -3.79 22.08 -7.96
N GLY A 122 -4.49 20.98 -7.69
CA GLY A 122 -5.36 20.30 -8.66
C GLY A 122 -4.61 19.45 -9.69
N GLU A 123 -3.32 19.19 -9.50
CA GLU A 123 -2.49 18.33 -10.35
C GLU A 123 -2.70 16.84 -10.00
N ILE A 124 -3.95 16.38 -10.10
CA ILE A 124 -4.43 15.08 -9.59
C ILE A 124 -3.71 13.89 -10.26
N ASP A 125 -3.51 13.92 -11.57
CA ASP A 125 -2.84 12.84 -12.30
C ASP A 125 -1.37 12.68 -11.86
N THR A 126 -0.65 13.80 -11.73
CA THR A 126 0.75 13.80 -11.25
C THR A 126 0.83 13.34 -9.80
N ALA A 127 -0.07 13.83 -8.94
CA ALA A 127 -0.15 13.41 -7.55
C ALA A 127 -0.40 11.90 -7.41
N TYR A 128 -1.31 11.35 -8.20
CA TYR A 128 -1.62 9.92 -8.20
C TYR A 128 -0.42 9.08 -8.67
N SER A 129 0.26 9.49 -9.75
CA SER A 129 1.45 8.78 -10.22
C SER A 129 2.57 8.77 -9.17
N MET A 130 2.80 9.91 -8.50
CA MET A 130 3.76 10.01 -7.38
C MET A 130 3.35 9.19 -6.16
N LEU A 131 2.04 9.11 -5.85
CA LEU A 131 1.53 8.29 -4.75
C LEU A 131 1.85 6.81 -4.96
N LEU A 132 1.73 6.33 -6.21
CA LEU A 132 2.09 4.95 -6.56
C LEU A 132 3.60 4.69 -6.45
N ASP A 133 4.43 5.71 -6.66
CA ASP A 133 5.89 5.61 -6.52
C ASP A 133 6.38 5.61 -5.08
N LEU A 134 5.54 6.00 -4.12
CA LEU A 134 5.95 6.21 -2.73
C LEU A 134 6.59 4.97 -2.09
N THR A 135 6.12 3.78 -2.45
CA THR A 135 6.69 2.51 -1.98
C THR A 135 8.07 2.24 -2.53
N SER A 136 8.31 2.57 -3.80
CA SER A 136 9.64 2.45 -4.42
C SER A 136 10.65 3.42 -3.80
N ILE A 137 10.20 4.63 -3.43
CA ILE A 137 11.05 5.63 -2.77
C ILE A 137 11.46 5.11 -1.38
N LEU A 138 10.51 4.57 -0.61
CA LEU A 138 10.82 3.99 0.70
C LEU A 138 11.77 2.79 0.56
N GLU A 139 11.54 1.92 -0.43
CA GLU A 139 12.41 0.77 -0.70
C GLU A 139 13.83 1.20 -1.03
N GLN A 140 14.01 2.19 -1.91
CA GLN A 140 15.34 2.74 -2.23
C GLN A 140 16.03 3.37 -1.02
N GLU A 141 15.26 3.98 -0.13
CA GLU A 141 15.80 4.67 1.05
C GLU A 141 16.15 3.72 2.19
N THR A 142 15.49 2.56 2.29
CA THR A 142 15.56 1.68 3.47
C THR A 142 15.94 0.23 3.18
N GLY A 143 15.91 -0.18 1.91
CA GLY A 143 16.04 -1.57 1.47
C GLY A 143 14.86 -2.47 1.87
N LYS A 144 13.77 -1.92 2.41
CA LYS A 144 12.59 -2.68 2.82
C LYS A 144 11.57 -2.75 1.69
N LEU A 145 11.10 -3.96 1.40
CA LEU A 145 10.11 -4.21 0.36
C LEU A 145 8.72 -3.78 0.84
N CYS A 146 7.93 -3.17 -0.04
CA CYS A 146 6.55 -2.81 0.27
C CYS A 146 5.57 -3.80 -0.35
N LEU A 147 4.67 -4.36 0.46
CA LEU A 147 3.54 -5.14 -0.02
C LEU A 147 2.29 -4.25 0.00
N ILE A 148 1.87 -3.76 -1.17
CA ILE A 148 0.64 -2.97 -1.30
C ILE A 148 -0.55 -3.89 -1.53
N VAL A 149 -1.63 -3.67 -0.78
CA VAL A 149 -2.93 -4.29 -1.00
C VAL A 149 -3.95 -3.18 -1.20
N LEU A 150 -4.48 -3.08 -2.42
CA LEU A 150 -5.59 -2.19 -2.77
C LEU A 150 -6.89 -3.00 -2.74
N ASP A 151 -7.66 -2.87 -1.66
CA ASP A 151 -8.97 -3.50 -1.57
C ASP A 151 -10.02 -2.67 -2.31
N GLU A 152 -11.00 -3.33 -2.92
CA GLU A 152 -11.99 -2.70 -3.80
C GLU A 152 -11.37 -1.81 -4.90
N PHE A 153 -10.22 -2.24 -5.48
CA PHE A 153 -9.45 -1.47 -6.47
C PHE A 153 -10.22 -1.07 -7.75
N HIS A 154 -11.36 -1.69 -8.04
CA HIS A 154 -12.25 -1.26 -9.13
C HIS A 154 -12.73 0.19 -8.94
N LEU A 155 -12.80 0.67 -7.69
CA LEU A 155 -13.21 2.03 -7.36
C LEU A 155 -12.15 3.10 -7.66
N LEU A 156 -10.94 2.73 -8.11
CA LEU A 156 -9.91 3.68 -8.55
C LEU A 156 -10.38 4.57 -9.71
N GLU A 157 -11.37 4.13 -10.48
CA GLU A 157 -12.01 4.94 -11.53
C GLU A 157 -12.68 6.22 -11.00
N ASN A 158 -13.00 6.27 -9.70
CA ASN A 158 -13.75 7.37 -9.09
C ASN A 158 -12.85 8.45 -8.45
N LEU A 159 -11.53 8.40 -8.67
CA LEU A 159 -10.58 9.31 -8.02
C LEU A 159 -10.38 10.65 -8.72
N GLY A 160 -11.05 10.88 -9.85
CA GLY A 160 -10.85 12.06 -10.68
C GLY A 160 -9.50 12.05 -11.44
N VAL A 161 -8.87 10.88 -11.54
CA VAL A 161 -7.65 10.63 -12.32
C VAL A 161 -8.07 10.25 -13.74
N SER A 162 -7.37 10.76 -14.75
CA SER A 162 -7.71 10.57 -16.17
C SER A 162 -7.60 9.11 -16.62
N SER A 163 -6.62 8.36 -16.10
CA SER A 163 -6.38 6.96 -16.47
C SER A 163 -5.76 6.14 -15.32
N PRO A 164 -6.50 5.91 -14.23
CA PRO A 164 -5.95 5.37 -12.98
C PRO A 164 -5.39 3.95 -13.13
N PHE A 165 -6.02 3.10 -13.94
CA PHE A 165 -5.55 1.74 -14.20
C PHE A 165 -4.35 1.68 -15.14
N ALA A 166 -4.25 2.61 -16.10
CA ALA A 166 -3.09 2.68 -16.99
C ALA A 166 -1.85 3.13 -16.22
N GLU A 167 -2.00 4.14 -15.37
CA GLU A 167 -0.94 4.59 -14.45
C GLU A 167 -0.54 3.48 -13.46
N LEU A 168 -1.52 2.81 -12.82
CA LEU A 168 -1.22 1.65 -11.97
C LEU A 168 -0.50 0.56 -12.77
N GLY A 169 -0.95 0.28 -13.99
CA GLY A 169 -0.34 -0.65 -14.93
C GLY A 169 1.14 -0.37 -15.17
N LYS A 170 1.50 0.88 -15.50
CA LYS A 170 2.90 1.32 -15.68
C LYS A 170 3.74 1.07 -14.45
N LYS A 171 3.15 1.21 -13.27
CA LYS A 171 3.85 1.02 -12.01
C LYS A 171 3.99 -0.43 -11.64
N ILE A 172 3.10 -1.33 -12.07
CA ILE A 172 3.11 -2.77 -11.73
C ILE A 172 3.73 -3.68 -12.79
N MET A 173 3.81 -3.24 -14.05
CA MET A 173 4.53 -3.93 -15.13
C MET A 173 6.04 -3.67 -15.06
#